data_AF-A0A1H4PL07-F1
#
_entry.id   AF-A0A1H4PL07-F1
#
_cell.length_a   1.000
_cell.length_b   1.000
_cell.length_c   1.000
_cell.angle_alpha   90.00
_cell.angle_beta   90.00
_cell.angle_gamma   90.00
#
_symmetry.space_group_name_H-M   'P 1'
#
loop_
_entity.id
_entity.type
_entity.pdbx_description
1 polymer ?
#
loop_
_entity_poly.entity_id
_entity_poly.type
_entity_poly.pdbx_seq_one_letter_code
_entity_poly.pdbx_strand_id
1 'polypeptide(L)'
;MRNLNTVLSKLNDRLLRLEGELFVLRSIARAALTSGDESAIRTRKLLEGAKLALADEAERPLDAATGKYVAAAIAMVEELLENPREAAPLFRVIDGGKRDD
;
A
#
# COMPACT_ATOMS: atom_id res chain seq x y z
N MET A 1 28.15 -20.13 3.95
CA MET A 1 27.65 -18.81 4.39
C MET A 1 27.40 -17.79 3.26
N ARG A 2 28.03 -17.88 2.07
CA ARG A 2 27.80 -16.94 0.94
C ARG A 2 26.37 -16.93 0.37
N ASN A 3 25.63 -18.03 0.47
CA ASN A 3 24.33 -18.18 -0.19
C ASN A 3 23.19 -17.40 0.52
N LEU A 4 23.16 -17.42 1.86
CA LEU A 4 22.12 -16.73 2.64
C LEU A 4 22.16 -15.21 2.45
N ASN A 5 23.35 -14.60 2.52
CA ASN A 5 23.50 -13.14 2.34
C ASN A 5 23.07 -12.68 0.94
N THR A 6 23.34 -13.49 -0.10
CA THR A 6 22.88 -13.19 -1.47
C THR A 6 21.36 -13.31 -1.60
N VAL A 7 20.74 -14.31 -0.96
CA VAL A 7 19.28 -14.46 -0.94
C VAL A 7 18.63 -13.28 -0.20
N LEU A 8 19.16 -12.90 0.96
CA LEU A 8 18.68 -11.76 1.73
C LEU A 8 18.81 -10.44 0.96
N SER A 9 19.93 -10.20 0.29
CA SER A 9 20.11 -9.01 -0.56
C SER A 9 19.09 -8.95 -1.70
N LYS A 10 18.85 -10.06 -2.40
CA LYS A 10 17.86 -10.12 -3.49
C LYS A 10 16.43 -9.93 -2.98
N LEU A 11 16.11 -10.45 -1.80
CA LEU A 11 14.82 -10.21 -1.16
C LEU A 11 14.66 -8.73 -0.79
N ASN A 12 15.69 -8.12 -0.23
CA ASN A 12 15.70 -6.70 0.11
C ASN A 12 15.50 -5.81 -1.13
N ASP A 13 16.19 -6.09 -2.24
CA ASP A 13 16.04 -5.33 -3.49
C ASP A 13 14.63 -5.46 -4.09
N ARG A 14 14.03 -6.65 -3.98
CA ARG A 14 12.65 -6.89 -4.41
C ARG A 14 11.64 -6.14 -3.54
N LEU A 15 11.87 -6.13 -2.22
CA LEU A 15 11.07 -5.34 -1.29
C LEU A 15 11.16 -3.87 -1.67
N LEU A 16 12.37 -3.31 -1.76
CA LEU A 16 12.61 -1.91 -2.12
C LEU A 16 11.91 -1.50 -3.43
N ARG A 17 11.94 -2.37 -4.45
CA ARG A 17 11.25 -2.13 -5.72
C ARG A 17 9.72 -2.08 -5.53
N LEU A 18 9.16 -3.04 -4.80
CA LEU A 18 7.73 -3.04 -4.49
C LEU A 18 7.34 -1.77 -3.71
N GLU A 19 8.19 -1.28 -2.81
CA GLU A 19 7.94 -0.01 -2.11
C GLU A 19 7.87 1.17 -3.08
N GLY A 20 8.81 1.23 -4.03
CA GLY A 20 8.83 2.25 -5.07
C GLY A 20 7.57 2.21 -5.95
N GLU A 21 7.14 1.03 -6.38
CA GLU A 21 5.94 0.85 -7.19
C GLU A 21 4.67 1.30 -6.42
N LEU A 22 4.55 0.91 -5.15
CA LEU A 22 3.43 1.31 -4.31
C LEU A 22 3.43 2.81 -4.02
N PHE A 23 4.60 3.41 -3.82
CA PHE A 23 4.74 4.85 -3.68
C PHE A 23 4.23 5.61 -4.91
N VAL A 24 4.60 5.14 -6.11
CA VAL A 24 4.15 5.74 -7.38
C VAL A 24 2.64 5.59 -7.54
N LEU A 25 2.08 4.40 -7.32
CA LEU A 25 0.65 4.15 -7.43
C LEU A 25 -0.17 5.02 -6.47
N ARG A 26 0.25 5.13 -5.20
CA ARG A 26 -0.37 6.04 -4.24
C ARG A 26 -0.29 7.49 -4.68
N SER A 27 0.84 7.92 -5.23
CA SER A 27 1.04 9.30 -5.68
C SER A 27 0.15 9.66 -6.86
N ILE A 28 0.00 8.73 -7.82
CA ILE A 28 -0.92 8.87 -8.95
C ILE A 28 -2.37 8.93 -8.46
N ALA A 29 -2.76 8.01 -7.58
CA ALA A 29 -4.10 7.97 -7.02
C ALA A 29 -4.45 9.27 -6.29
N ARG A 30 -3.54 9.76 -5.42
CA ARG A 30 -3.67 11.06 -4.76
C ARG A 30 -3.83 12.20 -5.77
N ALA A 31 -2.94 12.29 -6.77
CA ALA A 31 -2.99 13.36 -7.76
C ALA A 31 -4.34 13.38 -8.49
N ALA A 32 -4.78 12.21 -8.98
CA ALA A 32 -6.05 12.06 -9.68
C ALA A 32 -7.27 12.36 -8.78
N LEU A 33 -7.27 11.93 -7.53
CA LEU A 33 -8.35 12.23 -6.59
C LEU A 33 -8.43 13.71 -6.22
N THR A 34 -7.29 14.40 -6.19
CA THR A 34 -7.24 15.84 -5.87
C THR A 34 -7.52 16.77 -7.06
N SER A 35 -7.40 16.29 -8.30
CA SER A 35 -7.70 17.10 -9.49
C SER A 35 -9.20 17.32 -9.70
N GLY A 36 -10.06 16.43 -9.17
CA GLY A 36 -11.51 16.57 -9.18
C GLY A 36 -12.17 16.41 -10.56
N ASP A 37 -11.43 15.95 -11.56
CA ASP A 37 -11.90 15.72 -12.92
C ASP A 37 -12.45 14.28 -13.12
N GLU A 38 -12.77 13.90 -14.36
CA GLU A 38 -13.26 12.56 -14.69
C GLU A 38 -12.30 11.43 -14.24
N SER A 39 -10.99 11.70 -14.21
CA SER A 39 -9.98 10.76 -13.69
C SER A 39 -10.17 10.48 -12.20
N ALA A 40 -10.65 11.46 -11.42
CA ALA A 40 -10.97 11.28 -10.00
C ALA A 40 -12.08 10.25 -9.79
N ILE A 41 -13.15 10.31 -10.60
CA ILE A 41 -14.29 9.36 -10.52
C ILE A 41 -13.81 7.94 -10.85
N ARG A 42 -13.04 7.79 -11.94
CA ARG A 42 -12.48 6.49 -12.32
C ARG A 42 -11.53 5.94 -11.25
N THR A 43 -10.65 6.78 -10.73
CA THR A 43 -9.69 6.41 -9.67
C THR A 43 -10.42 5.96 -8.41
N ARG A 44 -11.47 6.68 -7.99
CA ARG A 44 -12.29 6.29 -6.85
C ARG A 44 -12.91 4.90 -7.01
N LYS A 45 -13.52 4.62 -8.18
CA LYS A 45 -14.07 3.27 -8.47
C LYS A 45 -13.01 2.17 -8.43
N LEU A 46 -11.81 2.44 -8.94
CA LEU A 46 -10.70 1.48 -8.88
C LEU A 46 -10.26 1.22 -7.45
N LEU A 47 -10.17 2.26 -6.61
CA LEU A 47 -9.81 2.13 -5.20
C LEU A 47 -10.90 1.41 -4.38
N GLU A 48 -12.17 1.67 -4.66
CA GLU A 48 -13.29 0.92 -4.07
C GLU A 48 -13.22 -0.57 -4.44
N GLY A 49 -12.94 -0.88 -5.71
CA GLY A 49 -12.71 -2.27 -6.14
C GLY A 49 -11.49 -2.90 -5.48
N ALA A 50 -10.39 -2.16 -5.34
CA ALA A 50 -9.20 -2.63 -4.63
C ALA A 50 -9.48 -2.89 -3.15
N LYS A 51 -10.27 -2.03 -2.49
CA LYS A 51 -10.70 -2.22 -1.10
C LYS A 51 -11.46 -3.53 -0.93
N LEU A 52 -12.42 -3.82 -1.82
CA LEU A 52 -13.17 -5.07 -1.80
C LEU A 52 -12.27 -6.29 -1.99
N ALA A 53 -11.39 -6.26 -2.99
CA ALA A 53 -10.46 -7.35 -3.25
C ALA A 53 -9.50 -7.61 -2.05
N LEU A 54 -9.06 -6.55 -1.38
CA LEU A 54 -8.23 -6.66 -0.18
C LEU A 54 -9.01 -7.18 1.03
N ALA A 55 -10.28 -6.81 1.18
CA ALA A 55 -11.16 -7.35 2.21
C ALA A 55 -11.37 -8.86 2.02
N ASP A 56 -11.63 -9.30 0.78
CA ASP A 56 -11.73 -10.73 0.45
C ASP A 56 -10.42 -11.48 0.74
N GLU A 57 -9.27 -10.86 0.47
CA GLU A 57 -7.97 -11.44 0.80
C GLU A 57 -7.77 -11.56 2.33
N ALA A 58 -8.27 -10.59 3.11
CA ALA A 58 -8.17 -10.59 4.56
C ALA A 58 -8.97 -11.71 5.23
N GLU A 59 -9.99 -12.26 4.55
CA GLU A 59 -10.76 -13.42 5.05
C GLU A 59 -10.03 -14.76 4.89
N ARG A 60 -8.94 -14.80 4.12
CA ARG A 60 -8.16 -16.01 3.88
C ARG A 60 -7.26 -16.35 5.07
N PRO A 61 -6.86 -17.63 5.24
CA PRO A 61 -5.89 -18.02 6.26
C PRO A 61 -4.48 -17.53 5.88
N LEU A 62 -4.19 -16.27 6.20
CA LEU A 62 -2.90 -15.63 5.97
C LEU A 62 -1.94 -15.89 7.14
N ASP A 63 -0.65 -15.97 6.85
CA ASP A 63 0.35 -15.88 7.90
C ASP A 63 0.39 -14.46 8.52
N ALA A 64 0.97 -14.34 9.71
CA ALA A 64 0.98 -13.09 10.46
C ALA A 64 1.72 -11.93 9.75
N ALA A 65 2.71 -12.23 8.90
CA ALA A 65 3.40 -11.20 8.14
C ALA A 65 2.51 -10.70 7.00
N THR A 66 1.96 -11.62 6.21
CA THR A 66 1.07 -11.31 5.08
C THR A 66 -0.18 -10.54 5.55
N GLY A 67 -0.77 -10.94 6.68
CA GLY A 67 -1.92 -10.24 7.25
C GLY A 67 -1.66 -8.75 7.58
N LYS A 68 -0.45 -8.40 8.05
CA LYS A 68 -0.08 -7.00 8.31
C LYS A 68 -0.03 -6.15 7.03
N TYR A 69 0.47 -6.72 5.93
CA TYR A 69 0.52 -6.03 4.65
C TYR A 69 -0.87 -5.81 4.08
N VAL A 70 -1.76 -6.81 4.19
CA VAL A 70 -3.16 -6.68 3.76
C VAL A 70 -3.87 -5.60 4.59
N ALA A 71 -3.73 -5.62 5.90
CA ALA A 71 -4.32 -4.60 6.78
C ALA A 71 -3.81 -3.19 6.46
N ALA A 72 -2.50 -3.03 6.24
CA ALA A 72 -1.92 -1.75 5.86
C ALA A 72 -2.39 -1.27 4.48
N ALA A 73 -2.56 -2.18 3.52
CA ALA A 73 -3.03 -1.85 2.19
C ALA A 73 -4.48 -1.37 2.22
N ILE A 74 -5.34 -2.01 3.02
CA ILE A 74 -6.71 -1.58 3.26
C ILE A 74 -6.71 -0.16 3.85
N ALA A 75 -5.97 0.07 4.94
CA ALA A 75 -5.91 1.37 5.60
C ALA A 75 -5.39 2.48 4.67
N MET A 76 -4.38 2.21 3.84
CA MET A 76 -3.89 3.17 2.84
C MET A 76 -4.97 3.51 1.80
N VAL A 77 -5.72 2.51 1.33
CA VAL A 77 -6.81 2.72 0.36
C VAL A 77 -7.96 3.51 0.98
N GLU A 78 -8.33 3.21 2.23
CA GLU A 78 -9.33 3.96 2.97
C GLU A 78 -8.94 5.43 3.14
N GLU A 79 -7.69 5.68 3.56
CA GLU A 79 -7.18 7.04 3.72
C GLU A 79 -7.11 7.80 2.38
N LEU A 80 -6.80 7.11 1.28
CA LEU A 80 -6.89 7.71 -0.06
C LEU A 80 -8.32 8.10 -0.42
N LEU A 81 -9.31 7.27 -0.07
CA LEU A 81 -10.72 7.52 -0.39
C LEU A 81 -11.32 8.65 0.45
N GLU A 82 -10.91 8.77 1.71
CA GLU A 82 -11.37 9.78 2.68
C GLU A 82 -10.58 11.09 2.60
N ASN A 83 -9.25 11.02 2.73
CA ASN A 83 -8.34 12.16 2.83
C ASN A 83 -7.15 12.03 1.85
N PRO A 84 -7.39 12.11 0.52
CA PRO A 84 -6.35 11.81 -0.50
C PRO A 84 -5.05 12.61 -0.35
N ARG A 85 -5.12 13.84 0.19
CA ARG A 85 -3.95 14.71 0.38
C ARG A 85 -3.05 14.26 1.54
N GLU A 86 -3.62 13.61 2.54
CA GLU A 86 -2.95 13.25 3.79
C GLU A 86 -2.51 11.78 3.80
N ALA A 87 -3.13 10.95 2.94
CA ALA A 87 -2.84 9.54 2.71
C ALA A 87 -1.38 9.11 2.94
N ALA A 88 -1.14 8.36 4.01
CA ALA A 88 0.17 7.89 4.41
C ALA A 88 0.73 6.83 3.45
N PRO A 89 2.07 6.67 3.36
CA PRO A 89 2.67 5.56 2.60
C PRO A 89 2.42 4.25 3.32
N LEU A 90 2.27 3.15 2.56
CA LEU A 90 1.99 1.81 3.09
C LEU A 90 2.89 1.40 4.27
N PHE A 91 4.20 1.62 4.16
CA PHE A 91 5.17 1.21 5.19
C PHE A 91 5.03 1.98 6.51
N ARG A 92 4.62 3.26 6.46
CA ARG A 92 4.29 3.99 7.69
C ARG A 92 3.08 3.38 8.40
N VAL A 93 2.13 2.84 7.63
CA VAL A 93 0.95 2.15 8.18
C VAL A 93 1.37 0.80 8.80
N ILE A 94 2.26 0.06 8.13
CA ILE A 94 2.79 -1.24 8.63
C ILE A 94 3.57 -1.06 9.94
N ASP A 95 4.42 -0.03 10.03
CA ASP A 95 5.26 0.24 11.21
C ASP A 95 4.49 0.95 12.34
N GLY A 96 3.18 1.10 12.23
CA GLY A 96 2.34 1.69 13.28
C GLY A 96 2.58 3.18 13.51
N GLY A 97 3.09 3.92 12.52
CA GLY A 97 3.25 5.36 12.61
C GLY A 97 4.26 5.83 13.65
N LYS A 98 5.28 5.03 14.01
CA LYS A 98 6.42 5.56 14.76
C LYS A 98 7.12 6.64 13.94
N ARG A 99 6.76 7.89 14.20
CA ARG A 99 7.72 8.99 14.18
C ARG A 99 8.75 8.64 15.26
N ASP A 100 9.88 8.13 14.83
CA ASP A 100 11.11 8.34 15.60
C ASP A 100 11.41 9.84 15.48
N ASP A 101 10.83 10.63 16.40
CA ASP A 101 11.32 11.97 16.74
C ASP A 101 12.47 11.84 17.76
#